data_AF-A0AAV2PPC8-F1
#
_entry.id   AF-A0AAV2PPC8-F1
#
_cell.length_a   1.000
_cell.length_b   1.000
_cell.length_c   1.000
_cell.angle_alpha   90.00
_cell.angle_beta   90.00
_cell.angle_gamma   90.00
#
_symmetry.space_group_name_H-M   'P 1'
#
loop_
_entity.id
_entity.type
_entity.pdbx_description
1 polymer ?
#
loop_
_entity_poly.entity_id
_entity_poly.type
_entity_poly.pdbx_seq_one_letter_code
_entity_poly.pdbx_strand_id
1 'polypeptide(L)'
;MCQLLIVTLALVAFSSTGYCQQLGTNTAEEHLMLSIGVCKEGDNGKCEFEQASITIDSNWRWTHVADDYVNCFTGNLWDEEYCPDAATCTENCALDGVDEATWTGTYGITSWDEGDTSGMELTFVTEGPYSSNVGSRVYLLDTDDENYRMFTLKNREFTMDVDVSGIGCGLNGAVYFVEMEKDGGLSEFEGNNCGSNYGTGYCDAQCPHDMKWIAGEANCEGWNPADNDANSGTGQYGACCFEMDIWEANR
;
A
#
# COMPACT_ATOMS: atom_id res chain seq x y z
N MET A 1 -27.33 -18.31 51.36
CA MET A 1 -27.99 -18.78 50.13
C MET A 1 -28.30 -17.52 49.31
N CYS A 2 -27.31 -17.04 48.54
CA CYS A 2 -27.44 -15.86 47.71
C CYS A 2 -27.06 -16.31 46.31
N GLN A 3 -28.06 -16.44 45.45
CA GLN A 3 -27.92 -16.97 44.10
C GLN A 3 -27.57 -15.78 43.19
N LEU A 4 -26.33 -15.76 42.70
CA LEU A 4 -25.85 -14.79 41.73
C LEU A 4 -26.43 -15.19 40.36
N LEU A 5 -27.33 -14.37 39.83
CA LEU A 5 -27.89 -14.54 38.49
C LEU A 5 -26.88 -13.96 37.48
N ILE A 6 -26.21 -14.81 36.72
CA ILE A 6 -25.39 -14.39 35.58
C ILE A 6 -26.34 -14.23 34.39
N VAL A 7 -26.54 -12.98 33.95
CA VAL A 7 -27.24 -12.66 32.70
C VAL A 7 -26.19 -12.61 31.60
N THR A 8 -26.14 -13.65 30.77
CA THR A 8 -25.29 -13.70 29.58
C THR A 8 -25.94 -12.83 28.50
N LEU A 9 -25.37 -11.66 28.23
CA LEU A 9 -25.79 -10.79 27.13
C LEU A 9 -25.16 -11.35 25.84
N ALA A 10 -25.95 -12.03 25.01
CA ALA A 10 -25.52 -12.42 23.68
C ALA A 10 -25.55 -11.18 22.77
N LEU A 11 -24.38 -10.62 22.47
CA LEU A 11 -24.23 -9.62 21.42
C LEU A 11 -24.43 -10.32 20.07
N VAL A 12 -25.59 -10.10 19.45
CA VAL A 12 -25.80 -10.43 18.04
C VAL A 12 -25.24 -9.26 17.26
N ALA A 13 -24.01 -9.39 16.77
CA ALA A 13 -23.47 -8.46 15.78
C ALA A 13 -24.27 -8.66 14.49
N PHE A 14 -25.12 -7.70 14.15
CA PHE A 14 -25.60 -7.57 12.79
C PHE A 14 -24.43 -7.06 11.96
N SER A 15 -23.77 -7.94 11.22
CA SER A 15 -22.92 -7.54 10.11
C SER A 15 -23.83 -6.88 9.06
N SER A 16 -23.84 -5.55 9.04
CA SER A 16 -24.21 -4.84 7.83
C SER A 16 -23.23 -5.31 6.76
N THR A 17 -23.72 -6.00 5.74
CA THR A 17 -22.96 -6.28 4.53
C THR A 17 -22.75 -4.94 3.83
N GLY A 18 -21.71 -4.20 4.25
CA GLY A 18 -21.18 -3.10 3.48
C GLY A 18 -20.51 -3.68 2.24
N TYR A 19 -20.76 -3.07 1.09
CA TYR A 19 -20.05 -3.37 -0.14
C TYR A 19 -18.65 -2.78 0.00
N CYS A 20 -17.69 -3.61 0.40
CA CYS A 20 -16.36 -3.16 0.74
C CYS A 20 -15.32 -4.04 0.07
N GLN A 21 -14.22 -3.44 -0.41
CA GLN A 21 -12.98 -4.11 -0.71
C GLN A 21 -12.60 -4.96 0.50
N GLN A 22 -12.48 -6.26 0.30
CA GLN A 22 -12.28 -7.22 1.38
C GLN A 22 -10.80 -7.35 1.75
N LEU A 23 -10.55 -7.75 3.00
CA LEU A 23 -9.23 -8.20 3.44
C LEU A 23 -9.02 -9.64 2.98
N GLY A 24 -7.97 -9.90 2.20
CA GLY A 24 -7.55 -11.24 1.87
C GLY A 24 -7.01 -11.95 3.10
N THR A 25 -7.16 -13.28 3.13
CA THR A 25 -6.74 -14.09 4.30
C THR A 25 -5.86 -15.27 3.92
N ASN A 26 -5.46 -15.40 2.65
CA ASN A 26 -4.59 -16.51 2.26
C ASN A 26 -3.13 -16.25 2.64
N THR A 27 -2.71 -14.98 2.68
CA THR A 27 -1.37 -14.54 3.07
C THR A 27 -1.47 -13.56 4.24
N ALA A 28 -0.64 -13.75 5.26
CA ALA A 28 -0.56 -12.80 6.37
C ALA A 28 0.10 -11.50 5.88
N GLU A 29 -0.39 -10.35 6.35
CA GLU A 29 0.31 -9.08 6.13
C GLU A 29 1.43 -8.91 7.17
N GLU A 30 2.66 -8.79 6.68
CA GLU A 30 3.85 -8.55 7.48
C GLU A 30 4.59 -7.33 6.91
N HIS A 31 4.71 -6.24 7.65
CA HIS A 31 5.43 -5.05 7.18
C HIS A 31 6.95 -5.19 7.39
N LEU A 32 7.75 -4.68 6.44
CA LEU A 32 9.21 -4.62 6.60
C LEU A 32 9.60 -3.48 7.52
N MET A 33 10.46 -3.75 8.50
CA MET A 33 10.90 -2.75 9.48
C MET A 33 11.85 -1.73 8.84
N LEU A 34 11.68 -0.45 9.17
CA LEU A 34 12.56 0.63 8.76
C LEU A 34 12.62 1.70 9.85
N SER A 35 13.78 1.91 10.45
CA SER A 35 13.96 2.95 11.46
C SER A 35 14.13 4.34 10.82
N ILE A 36 13.48 5.35 11.39
CA ILE A 36 13.64 6.76 10.97
C ILE A 36 14.33 7.59 12.05
N GLY A 37 15.25 8.46 11.63
CA GLY A 37 15.91 9.40 12.54
C GLY A 37 15.07 10.67 12.73
N VAL A 38 14.71 10.97 13.98
CA VAL A 38 14.02 12.21 14.37
C VAL A 38 14.99 13.10 15.14
N CYS A 39 15.34 14.22 14.52
CA CYS A 39 16.30 15.19 15.05
C CYS A 39 15.60 16.44 15.60
N LYS A 40 16.15 16.99 16.68
CA LYS A 40 15.71 18.24 17.33
C LYS A 40 16.85 19.26 17.30
N GLU A 41 16.47 20.53 17.45
CA GLU A 41 17.45 21.61 17.56
C GLU A 41 18.40 21.35 18.73
N GLY A 42 19.70 21.36 18.46
CA GLY A 42 20.74 21.12 19.46
C GLY A 42 21.27 19.68 19.53
N ASP A 43 20.73 18.74 18.74
CA ASP A 43 21.17 17.35 18.75
C ASP A 43 22.58 17.12 18.19
N ASN A 44 23.11 18.07 17.41
CA ASN A 44 24.44 17.98 16.78
C ASN A 44 24.68 16.65 16.04
N GLY A 45 23.66 16.18 15.31
CA GLY A 45 23.70 14.91 14.58
C GLY A 45 23.38 13.66 15.39
N LYS A 46 22.93 13.79 16.66
CA LYS A 46 22.51 12.67 17.51
C LYS A 46 20.99 12.54 17.54
N CYS A 47 20.41 12.17 16.42
CA CYS A 47 18.97 12.00 16.28
C CYS A 47 18.48 10.76 17.06
N GLU A 48 17.22 10.78 17.50
CA GLU A 48 16.57 9.62 18.11
C GLU A 48 15.96 8.76 17.00
N PHE A 49 16.20 7.45 17.03
CA PHE A 49 15.62 6.53 16.05
C PHE A 49 14.28 5.99 16.54
N GLU A 50 13.26 6.14 15.71
CA GLU A 50 11.93 5.57 15.89
C GLU A 50 11.80 4.36 14.95
N GLN A 51 11.46 3.20 15.49
CA GLN A 51 11.21 2.00 14.68
C GLN A 51 9.85 2.16 14.00
N ALA A 52 9.88 2.36 12.69
CA ALA A 52 8.73 2.35 11.80
C ALA A 52 8.78 1.10 10.91
N SER A 53 7.87 1.02 9.94
CA SER A 53 7.80 -0.06 8.98
C SER A 53 7.35 0.48 7.61
N ILE A 54 7.39 -0.36 6.59
CA ILE A 54 6.89 -0.05 5.25
C ILE A 54 5.84 -1.06 4.80
N THR A 55 4.87 -0.55 4.03
CA THR A 55 3.84 -1.35 3.35
C THR A 55 3.90 -1.09 1.85
N ILE A 56 3.58 -2.10 1.05
CA ILE A 56 3.52 -1.97 -0.40
C ILE A 56 2.17 -1.41 -0.83
N ASP A 57 2.20 -0.59 -1.88
CA ASP A 57 1.00 -0.07 -2.52
C ASP A 57 0.04 -1.17 -2.99
N SER A 58 -1.25 -0.92 -2.78
CA SER A 58 -2.34 -1.85 -3.10
C SER A 58 -2.37 -2.34 -4.56
N ASN A 59 -1.86 -1.57 -5.52
CA ASN A 59 -1.87 -1.91 -6.94
C ASN A 59 -0.98 -3.12 -7.25
N TRP A 60 0.04 -3.37 -6.43
CA TRP A 60 0.95 -4.51 -6.54
C TRP A 60 0.44 -5.77 -5.85
N ARG A 61 -0.53 -5.64 -4.95
CA ARG A 61 -1.04 -6.76 -4.17
C ARG A 61 -1.84 -7.73 -5.03
N TRP A 62 -1.81 -8.99 -4.63
CA TRP A 62 -2.69 -9.98 -5.23
C TRP A 62 -4.15 -9.62 -4.94
N THR A 63 -4.94 -9.50 -6.01
CA THR A 63 -6.36 -9.20 -5.95
C THR A 63 -7.17 -10.42 -6.40
N HIS A 64 -7.91 -11.02 -5.48
CA HIS A 64 -8.61 -12.29 -5.69
C HIS A 64 -10.02 -12.25 -5.10
N VAL A 65 -10.86 -13.21 -5.47
CA VAL A 65 -12.19 -13.39 -4.89
C VAL A 65 -12.03 -13.69 -3.40
N ALA A 66 -12.79 -12.99 -2.55
CA ALA A 66 -12.77 -13.14 -1.10
C ALA A 66 -13.00 -14.61 -0.70
N ASP A 67 -12.23 -15.10 0.27
CA ASP A 67 -12.23 -16.49 0.74
C ASP A 67 -11.98 -17.56 -0.35
N ASP A 68 -11.40 -17.19 -1.49
CA ASP A 68 -11.01 -18.08 -2.59
C ASP A 68 -9.61 -17.73 -3.15
N TYR A 69 -9.13 -18.48 -4.14
CA TYR A 69 -7.86 -18.30 -4.85
C TYR A 69 -8.04 -17.85 -6.31
N VAL A 70 -9.28 -17.59 -6.73
CA VAL A 70 -9.58 -17.14 -8.09
C VAL A 70 -9.24 -15.65 -8.21
N ASN A 71 -8.43 -15.28 -9.20
CA ASN A 71 -8.03 -13.89 -9.39
C ASN A 71 -9.22 -13.02 -9.83
N CYS A 72 -9.37 -11.85 -9.21
CA CYS A 72 -10.21 -10.78 -9.76
C CYS A 72 -9.46 -9.92 -10.76
N PHE A 73 -8.12 -9.90 -10.70
CA PHE A 73 -7.27 -9.16 -11.63
C PHE A 73 -6.08 -10.04 -12.05
N THR A 74 -5.86 -10.22 -13.35
CA THR A 74 -4.75 -11.00 -13.90
C THR A 74 -4.09 -10.28 -15.07
N GLY A 75 -2.76 -10.15 -15.02
CA GLY A 75 -2.03 -9.36 -16.00
C GLY A 75 -2.47 -7.91 -15.92
N ASN A 76 -3.23 -7.45 -16.91
CA ASN A 76 -3.77 -6.10 -16.98
C ASN A 76 -5.30 -6.06 -17.16
N LEU A 77 -6.01 -7.11 -16.74
CA LEU A 77 -7.46 -7.25 -16.89
C LEU A 77 -8.14 -7.62 -15.59
N TRP A 78 -9.30 -7.00 -15.34
CA TRP A 78 -10.28 -7.48 -14.37
C TRP A 78 -11.06 -8.66 -14.93
N ASP A 79 -11.45 -9.60 -14.07
CA ASP A 79 -12.31 -10.72 -14.45
C ASP A 79 -13.78 -10.27 -14.49
N GLU A 80 -14.42 -10.29 -15.66
CA GLU A 80 -15.80 -9.84 -15.86
C GLU A 80 -16.84 -10.67 -15.08
N GLU A 81 -16.53 -11.91 -14.67
CA GLU A 81 -17.43 -12.72 -13.86
C GLU A 81 -17.58 -12.13 -12.44
N TYR A 82 -16.48 -11.65 -11.87
CA TYR A 82 -16.42 -11.13 -10.51
C TYR A 82 -16.48 -9.61 -10.45
N CYS A 83 -16.10 -8.93 -11.52
CA CYS A 83 -16.04 -7.47 -11.67
C CYS A 83 -16.85 -6.95 -12.87
N PRO A 84 -18.16 -7.27 -13.00
CA PRO A 84 -19.00 -6.72 -14.06
C PRO A 84 -19.29 -5.22 -13.89
N ASP A 85 -19.20 -4.73 -12.64
CA ASP A 85 -19.32 -3.33 -12.23
C ASP A 85 -18.52 -3.09 -10.95
N ALA A 86 -18.25 -1.82 -10.63
CA ALA A 86 -17.40 -1.44 -9.50
C ALA A 86 -17.94 -1.96 -8.16
N ALA A 87 -19.25 -1.87 -7.92
CA ALA A 87 -19.86 -2.28 -6.66
C ALA A 87 -19.71 -3.80 -6.43
N THR A 88 -20.02 -4.59 -7.46
CA THR A 88 -19.88 -6.06 -7.43
C THR A 88 -18.43 -6.49 -7.29
N CYS A 89 -17.51 -5.85 -8.03
CA CYS A 89 -16.08 -6.11 -7.92
C CYS A 89 -15.56 -5.82 -6.51
N THR A 90 -15.97 -4.69 -5.94
CA THR A 90 -15.57 -4.26 -4.60
C THR A 90 -16.04 -5.26 -3.55
N GLU A 91 -17.28 -5.74 -3.63
CA GLU A 91 -17.81 -6.74 -2.71
C GLU A 91 -17.13 -8.10 -2.84
N ASN A 92 -16.87 -8.54 -4.08
CA ASN A 92 -16.37 -9.88 -4.35
C ASN A 92 -14.88 -10.02 -4.09
N CYS A 93 -14.10 -8.95 -4.22
CA CYS A 93 -12.66 -9.03 -4.33
C CYS A 93 -11.94 -8.52 -3.07
N ALA A 94 -10.82 -9.14 -2.79
CA ALA A 94 -9.98 -8.92 -1.63
C ALA A 94 -8.55 -8.57 -2.05
N LEU A 95 -7.88 -7.72 -1.26
CA LEU A 95 -6.43 -7.53 -1.33
C LEU A 95 -5.76 -8.46 -0.32
N ASP A 96 -4.87 -9.32 -0.80
CA ASP A 96 -4.14 -10.23 0.10
C ASP A 96 -2.91 -9.57 0.74
N GLY A 97 -2.45 -10.21 1.81
CA GLY A 97 -1.25 -9.80 2.53
C GLY A 97 0.04 -10.07 1.77
N VAL A 98 1.14 -9.56 2.31
CA VAL A 98 2.51 -9.80 1.87
C VAL A 98 3.30 -10.35 3.05
N ASP A 99 3.75 -11.61 2.93
CA ASP A 99 4.60 -12.25 3.92
C ASP A 99 6.10 -11.93 3.70
N GLU A 100 6.93 -12.27 4.69
CA GLU A 100 8.39 -12.09 4.64
C GLU A 100 9.04 -12.63 3.35
N ALA A 101 8.57 -13.78 2.86
CA ALA A 101 9.12 -14.40 1.65
C ALA A 101 8.74 -13.63 0.38
N THR A 102 7.53 -13.05 0.34
CA THR A 102 7.00 -12.34 -0.82
C THR A 102 7.68 -11.00 -1.02
N TRP A 103 8.05 -10.29 0.05
CA TRP A 103 8.77 -9.01 -0.04
C TRP A 103 10.01 -9.10 -0.93
N THR A 104 10.91 -10.04 -0.63
CA THR A 104 12.14 -10.20 -1.41
C THR A 104 11.93 -11.09 -2.63
N GLY A 105 11.17 -12.19 -2.49
CA GLY A 105 11.01 -13.19 -3.55
C GLY A 105 10.15 -12.75 -4.73
N THR A 106 9.17 -11.88 -4.48
CA THR A 106 8.22 -11.40 -5.51
C THR A 106 8.44 -9.93 -5.81
N TYR A 107 8.57 -9.07 -4.79
CA TYR A 107 8.70 -7.63 -5.03
C TYR A 107 10.16 -7.15 -5.09
N GLY A 108 11.12 -7.94 -4.63
CA GLY A 108 12.55 -7.59 -4.63
C GLY A 108 12.87 -6.41 -3.72
N ILE A 109 12.12 -6.29 -2.63
CA ILE A 109 12.29 -5.24 -1.63
C ILE A 109 12.92 -5.86 -0.40
N THR A 110 13.93 -5.18 0.13
CA THR A 110 14.56 -5.51 1.42
C THR A 110 14.71 -4.24 2.25
N SER A 111 14.73 -4.39 3.56
CA SER A 111 15.11 -3.34 4.49
C SER A 111 16.14 -3.85 5.49
N TRP A 112 16.87 -2.93 6.11
CA TRP A 112 17.86 -3.26 7.13
C TRP A 112 17.99 -2.16 8.17
N ASP A 113 18.39 -2.57 9.38
CA ASP A 113 18.86 -1.69 10.45
C ASP A 113 20.26 -2.18 10.86
N GLU A 114 21.28 -1.31 10.70
CA GLU A 114 22.66 -1.58 11.11
C GLU A 114 23.24 -0.40 11.91
N GLY A 115 23.33 -0.59 13.23
CA GLY A 115 23.82 0.46 14.13
C GLY A 115 22.92 1.70 14.11
N ASP A 116 23.47 2.84 13.73
CA ASP A 116 22.74 4.11 13.58
C ASP A 116 22.35 4.35 12.10
N THR A 117 22.26 3.30 11.28
CA THR A 117 21.83 3.37 9.88
C THR A 117 20.65 2.45 9.63
N SER A 118 19.71 2.94 8.82
CA SER A 118 18.55 2.20 8.35
C SER A 118 18.34 2.50 6.89
N GLY A 119 17.82 1.55 6.12
CA GLY A 119 17.60 1.74 4.71
C GLY A 119 16.75 0.65 4.08
N MET A 120 16.43 0.86 2.81
CA MET A 120 15.74 -0.11 1.98
C MET A 120 16.37 -0.16 0.58
N GLU A 121 16.26 -1.31 -0.07
CA GLU A 121 16.62 -1.51 -1.47
C GLU A 121 15.38 -1.96 -2.23
N LEU A 122 15.09 -1.30 -3.35
CA LEU A 122 13.98 -1.63 -4.24
C LEU A 122 14.55 -2.11 -5.58
N THR A 123 14.39 -3.41 -5.86
CA THR A 123 14.79 -4.00 -7.14
C THR A 123 13.77 -3.68 -8.22
N PHE A 124 14.25 -3.21 -9.38
CA PHE A 124 13.35 -2.82 -10.48
C PHE A 124 12.63 -4.01 -11.15
N VAL A 125 13.32 -5.15 -11.35
CA VAL A 125 12.71 -6.35 -11.93
C VAL A 125 13.01 -7.55 -11.04
N THR A 126 11.95 -8.22 -10.60
CA THR A 126 12.05 -9.39 -9.73
C THR A 126 11.32 -10.56 -10.38
N GLU A 127 12.07 -11.60 -10.71
CA GLU A 127 11.54 -12.83 -11.29
C GLU A 127 11.13 -13.78 -10.16
N GLY A 128 9.87 -13.69 -9.76
CA GLY A 128 9.28 -14.52 -8.71
C GLY A 128 8.87 -15.91 -9.21
N PRO A 129 8.43 -16.78 -8.30
CA PRO A 129 8.01 -18.15 -8.64
C PRO A 129 6.75 -18.23 -9.51
N TYR A 130 5.89 -17.20 -9.47
CA TYR A 130 4.57 -17.19 -10.13
C TYR A 130 4.39 -16.04 -11.13
N SER A 131 5.22 -15.00 -11.07
CA SER A 131 5.13 -13.79 -11.90
C SER A 131 6.47 -13.06 -11.96
N SER A 132 6.61 -12.16 -12.95
CA SER A 132 7.68 -11.17 -12.99
C SER A 132 7.10 -9.83 -12.53
N ASN A 133 7.66 -9.27 -11.47
CA ASN A 133 7.31 -7.95 -10.95
C ASN A 133 8.20 -6.87 -11.56
N VAL A 134 7.60 -5.74 -11.94
CA VAL A 134 8.33 -4.58 -12.48
C VAL A 134 7.96 -3.34 -11.68
N GLY A 135 8.97 -2.71 -11.09
CA GLY A 135 8.81 -1.55 -10.21
C GLY A 135 8.12 -1.87 -8.89
N SER A 136 8.01 -0.86 -8.05
CA SER A 136 7.32 -0.91 -6.76
C SER A 136 7.05 0.50 -6.26
N ARG A 137 6.05 0.61 -5.38
CA ARG A 137 5.77 1.80 -4.58
C ARG A 137 5.48 1.36 -3.16
N VAL A 138 6.10 2.01 -2.18
CA VAL A 138 5.96 1.71 -0.76
C VAL A 138 5.69 2.98 0.03
N TYR A 139 5.03 2.82 1.17
CA TYR A 139 4.74 3.90 2.09
C TYR A 139 5.36 3.61 3.45
N LEU A 140 5.79 4.67 4.13
CA LEU A 140 6.22 4.59 5.52
C LEU A 140 5.00 4.54 6.45
N LEU A 141 4.89 3.49 7.24
CA LEU A 141 3.95 3.41 8.35
C LEU A 141 4.58 4.02 9.61
N ASP A 142 3.74 4.53 10.51
CA ASP A 142 4.17 5.10 11.78
C ASP A 142 4.54 3.99 12.78
N THR A 143 5.02 4.38 13.96
CA THR A 143 5.39 3.44 15.04
C THR A 143 4.22 2.61 15.60
N ASP A 144 2.99 2.95 15.22
CA ASP A 144 1.80 2.17 15.55
C ASP A 144 1.62 0.95 14.61
N ASP A 145 2.36 0.90 13.49
CA ASP A 145 2.26 -0.14 12.47
C ASP A 145 0.84 -0.31 11.90
N GLU A 146 0.02 0.76 12.01
CA GLU A 146 -1.39 0.78 11.59
C GLU A 146 -1.65 1.89 10.58
N ASN A 147 -0.98 3.04 10.73
CA ASN A 147 -1.24 4.24 9.94
C ASN A 147 0.00 4.71 9.19
N TYR A 148 -0.18 5.47 8.12
CA TYR A 148 0.94 6.16 7.48
C TYR A 148 1.59 7.16 8.44
N ARG A 149 2.92 7.26 8.33
CA ARG A 149 3.68 8.29 9.01
C ARG A 149 3.42 9.63 8.33
N MET A 150 2.68 10.50 9.01
CA MET A 150 2.35 11.83 8.48
C MET A 150 3.45 12.84 8.79
N PHE A 151 3.92 13.56 7.76
CA PHE A 151 4.98 14.56 7.88
C PHE A 151 4.43 16.00 7.80
N THR A 152 4.67 16.79 8.86
CA THR A 152 4.40 18.24 8.83
C THR A 152 5.65 19.00 8.41
N LEU A 153 5.82 19.22 7.10
CA LEU A 153 7.09 19.69 6.52
C LEU A 153 7.37 21.20 6.68
N LYS A 154 6.36 22.03 6.95
CA LYS A 154 6.56 23.48 7.08
C LYS A 154 7.53 23.80 8.21
N ASN A 155 8.61 24.51 7.87
CA ASN A 155 9.67 24.88 8.81
C ASN A 155 10.31 23.65 9.48
N ARG A 156 10.56 22.60 8.68
CA ARG A 156 11.30 21.39 9.04
C ARG A 156 12.33 21.08 7.96
N GLU A 157 13.21 20.13 8.28
CA GLU A 157 14.21 19.58 7.38
C GLU A 157 13.92 18.10 7.18
N PHE A 158 14.05 17.63 5.93
CA PHE A 158 14.01 16.22 5.56
C PHE A 158 15.32 15.92 4.84
N THR A 159 15.98 14.83 5.24
CA THR A 159 17.26 14.40 4.67
C THR A 159 17.26 12.90 4.49
N MET A 160 17.90 12.45 3.42
CA MET A 160 18.11 11.03 3.13
C MET A 160 19.43 10.84 2.39
N ASP A 161 20.04 9.68 2.57
CA ASP A 161 21.10 9.18 1.68
C ASP A 161 20.45 8.33 0.59
N VAL A 162 20.95 8.45 -0.66
CA VAL A 162 20.42 7.70 -1.80
C VAL A 162 21.55 7.20 -2.69
N ASP A 163 21.51 5.91 -3.05
CA ASP A 163 22.39 5.32 -4.05
C ASP A 163 21.59 5.01 -5.33
N VAL A 164 21.78 5.85 -6.36
CA VAL A 164 21.19 5.65 -7.69
C VAL A 164 22.20 5.11 -8.71
N SER A 165 23.37 4.62 -8.27
CA SER A 165 24.44 4.20 -9.17
C SER A 165 24.05 3.03 -10.09
N GLY A 166 23.06 2.22 -9.68
CA GLY A 166 22.44 1.15 -10.48
C GLY A 166 21.30 1.60 -11.40
N ILE A 167 20.81 2.83 -11.27
CA ILE A 167 19.62 3.33 -11.98
C ILE A 167 20.06 4.10 -13.24
N GLY A 168 19.84 3.51 -14.41
CA GLY A 168 20.22 4.10 -15.71
C GLY A 168 19.13 4.94 -16.37
N CYS A 169 19.41 5.43 -17.58
CA CYS A 169 18.46 6.22 -18.37
C CYS A 169 17.12 5.49 -18.57
N GLY A 170 16.01 6.22 -18.36
CA GLY A 170 14.66 5.70 -18.53
C GLY A 170 14.05 5.08 -17.27
N LEU A 171 14.82 4.98 -16.18
CA LEU A 171 14.32 4.62 -14.85
C LEU A 171 14.27 5.85 -13.95
N ASN A 172 13.48 5.75 -12.89
CA ASN A 172 13.35 6.78 -11.86
C ASN A 172 13.33 6.12 -10.49
N GLY A 173 14.29 6.46 -9.63
CA GLY A 173 14.20 6.22 -8.19
C GLY A 173 13.62 7.48 -7.56
N ALA A 174 12.41 7.38 -7.01
CA ALA A 174 11.66 8.52 -6.52
C ALA A 174 11.44 8.48 -5.01
N VAL A 175 11.56 9.64 -4.36
CA VAL A 175 11.13 9.88 -2.97
C VAL A 175 10.38 11.19 -2.94
N TYR A 176 9.13 11.15 -2.50
CA TYR A 176 8.20 12.25 -2.60
C TYR A 176 7.15 12.16 -1.50
N PHE A 177 6.40 13.24 -1.30
CA PHE A 177 5.28 13.30 -0.38
C PHE A 177 3.99 13.56 -1.14
N VAL A 178 2.92 12.89 -0.74
CA VAL A 178 1.56 13.10 -1.25
C VAL A 178 0.60 13.34 -0.09
N GLU A 179 -0.48 14.08 -0.34
CA GLU A 179 -1.53 14.36 0.65
C GLU A 179 -2.56 13.22 0.72
N MET A 180 -2.08 12.00 0.99
CA MET A 180 -2.94 10.85 1.29
C MET A 180 -3.54 10.95 2.70
N GLU A 181 -4.72 10.36 2.90
CA GLU A 181 -5.31 10.21 4.23
C GLU A 181 -4.45 9.30 5.11
N LYS A 182 -4.36 9.63 6.41
CA LYS A 182 -3.45 8.95 7.36
C LYS A 182 -3.70 7.43 7.43
N ASP A 183 -4.94 7.00 7.30
CA ASP A 183 -5.38 5.62 7.38
C ASP A 183 -5.63 4.97 6.00
N GLY A 184 -5.15 5.58 4.92
CA GLY A 184 -5.41 5.15 3.54
C GLY A 184 -6.86 5.31 3.10
N GLY A 185 -7.66 6.10 3.81
CA GLY A 185 -9.08 6.32 3.55
C GLY A 185 -9.99 5.29 4.23
N LEU A 186 -9.47 4.51 5.17
CA LEU A 186 -10.23 3.48 5.91
C LEU A 186 -11.44 4.07 6.65
N SER A 187 -11.29 5.24 7.28
CA SER A 187 -12.38 5.88 8.02
C SER A 187 -13.29 6.75 7.15
N GLU A 188 -12.82 7.18 5.98
CA GLU A 188 -13.60 8.04 5.07
C GLU A 188 -14.50 7.23 4.13
N PHE A 189 -14.00 6.10 3.63
CA PHE A 189 -14.68 5.31 2.63
C PHE A 189 -15.15 4.00 3.24
N GLU A 190 -16.46 3.86 3.47
CA GLU A 190 -17.06 2.63 4.01
C GLU A 190 -16.67 1.39 3.19
N GLY A 191 -16.42 1.55 1.88
CA GLY A 191 -15.97 0.48 1.00
C GLY A 191 -14.50 0.06 1.15
N ASN A 192 -13.70 0.73 1.97
CA ASN A 192 -12.30 0.36 2.22
C ASN A 192 -12.19 -0.38 3.56
N ASN A 193 -11.88 -1.68 3.54
CA ASN A 193 -11.52 -2.43 4.77
C ASN A 193 -10.02 -2.67 4.92
N CYS A 194 -9.22 -2.21 3.94
CA CYS A 194 -7.79 -2.51 3.81
C CYS A 194 -6.94 -1.42 4.48
N GLY A 195 -7.24 -0.15 4.18
CA GLY A 195 -6.57 1.00 4.78
C GLY A 195 -5.08 1.08 4.50
N SER A 196 -4.38 1.82 5.36
CA SER A 196 -2.94 2.06 5.27
C SER A 196 -2.10 0.79 5.34
N ASN A 197 -2.49 -0.19 6.16
CA ASN A 197 -1.79 -1.48 6.29
C ASN A 197 -1.67 -2.22 4.94
N TYR A 198 -2.62 -2.01 4.04
CA TYR A 198 -2.63 -2.62 2.71
C TYR A 198 -2.27 -1.64 1.60
N GLY A 199 -1.66 -0.50 1.92
CA GLY A 199 -1.16 0.43 0.92
C GLY A 199 -2.25 1.11 0.07
N THR A 200 -3.45 1.31 0.63
CA THR A 200 -4.58 1.91 -0.10
C THR A 200 -4.57 3.44 -0.05
N GLY A 201 -5.35 4.08 -0.94
CA GLY A 201 -5.60 5.52 -0.90
C GLY A 201 -4.57 6.37 -1.66
N TYR A 202 -3.72 5.78 -2.48
CA TYR A 202 -2.75 6.53 -3.28
C TYR A 202 -3.43 7.56 -4.18
N CYS A 203 -2.79 8.72 -4.24
CA CYS A 203 -3.12 9.84 -5.10
C CYS A 203 -1.84 10.64 -5.35
N ASP A 204 -1.79 11.39 -6.45
CA ASP A 204 -0.72 12.34 -6.71
C ASP A 204 -1.21 13.50 -7.60
N ALA A 205 -0.33 14.40 -8.04
CA ALA A 205 -0.73 15.56 -8.84
C ALA A 205 -1.01 15.22 -10.33
N GLN A 206 -0.71 13.99 -10.76
CA GLN A 206 -1.03 13.48 -12.10
C GLN A 206 -2.46 12.95 -12.22
N CYS A 207 -3.14 12.75 -11.09
CA CYS A 207 -4.47 12.13 -11.04
C CYS A 207 -4.49 10.74 -11.72
N PRO A 208 -3.63 9.79 -11.31
CA PRO A 208 -3.44 8.49 -11.95
C PRO A 208 -4.76 7.71 -12.09
N HIS A 209 -5.02 7.27 -13.32
CA HIS A 209 -6.15 6.42 -13.66
C HIS A 209 -5.84 4.93 -13.59
N ASP A 210 -4.58 4.56 -13.37
CA ASP A 210 -4.09 3.18 -13.29
C ASP A 210 -4.20 2.57 -11.89
N MET A 211 -4.72 3.35 -10.93
CA MET A 211 -5.07 2.84 -9.61
C MET A 211 -6.27 1.89 -9.71
N LYS A 212 -6.07 0.63 -9.31
CA LYS A 212 -7.12 -0.40 -9.27
C LYS A 212 -8.21 -0.11 -8.23
N TRP A 213 -7.88 0.63 -7.17
CA TRP A 213 -8.77 0.90 -6.04
C TRP A 213 -8.72 2.38 -5.69
N ILE A 214 -9.87 3.06 -5.73
CA ILE A 214 -9.99 4.49 -5.46
C ILE A 214 -11.23 4.71 -4.57
N ALA A 215 -11.09 5.46 -3.48
CA ALA A 215 -12.19 5.82 -2.59
C ALA A 215 -13.02 4.61 -2.09
N GLY A 216 -12.36 3.47 -1.84
CA GLY A 216 -13.02 2.24 -1.39
C GLY A 216 -13.77 1.47 -2.47
N GLU A 217 -13.61 1.81 -3.75
CA GLU A 217 -14.24 1.12 -4.87
C GLU A 217 -13.20 0.62 -5.89
N ALA A 218 -13.50 -0.51 -6.54
CA ALA A 218 -12.73 -1.01 -7.67
C ALA A 218 -12.89 -0.10 -8.89
N ASN A 219 -11.78 0.35 -9.47
CA ASN A 219 -11.76 1.19 -10.67
C ASN A 219 -11.86 0.35 -11.95
N CYS A 220 -12.79 -0.60 -12.00
CA CYS A 220 -12.95 -1.54 -13.13
C CYS A 220 -13.86 -1.01 -14.24
N GLU A 221 -14.65 0.04 -13.97
CA GLU A 221 -15.50 0.68 -14.99
C GLU A 221 -14.66 1.28 -16.11
N GLY A 222 -14.97 0.91 -17.35
CA GLY A 222 -14.27 1.42 -18.52
C GLY A 222 -12.77 1.05 -18.57
N TRP A 223 -12.35 0.03 -17.82
CA TRP A 223 -10.95 -0.36 -17.73
C TRP A 223 -10.37 -0.67 -19.11
N ASN A 224 -9.28 0.03 -19.44
CA ASN A 224 -8.56 -0.09 -20.69
C ASN A 224 -7.12 -0.59 -20.43
N PRO A 225 -6.80 -1.84 -20.79
CA PRO A 225 -5.45 -2.39 -20.66
C PRO A 225 -4.41 -1.56 -21.41
N ALA A 226 -3.22 -1.39 -20.83
CA ALA A 226 -2.14 -0.68 -21.50
C ALA A 226 -1.51 -1.55 -22.61
N ASP A 227 -1.25 -0.96 -23.77
CA ASP A 227 -0.62 -1.67 -24.90
C ASP A 227 0.86 -2.01 -24.65
N ASN A 228 1.51 -1.25 -23.76
CA ASN A 228 2.95 -1.30 -23.48
C ASN A 228 3.29 -1.79 -22.07
N ASP A 229 2.28 -2.17 -21.27
CA ASP A 229 2.45 -2.71 -19.93
C ASP A 229 1.49 -3.87 -19.71
N ALA A 230 2.06 -5.06 -19.47
CA ALA A 230 1.28 -6.29 -19.26
C ALA A 230 0.63 -6.38 -17.88
N ASN A 231 0.96 -5.47 -16.96
CA ASN A 231 0.51 -5.47 -15.56
C ASN A 231 -0.36 -4.27 -15.20
N SER A 232 -0.57 -3.33 -16.14
CA SER A 232 -1.26 -2.07 -15.90
C SER A 232 -2.31 -1.74 -16.98
N GLY A 233 -3.23 -0.87 -16.62
CA GLY A 233 -4.29 -0.35 -17.46
C GLY A 233 -4.83 0.94 -16.85
N THR A 234 -5.93 1.45 -17.37
CA THR A 234 -6.53 2.70 -16.86
C THR A 234 -8.03 2.55 -16.71
N GLY A 235 -8.57 2.93 -15.56
CA GLY A 235 -10.00 2.96 -15.29
C GLY A 235 -10.63 4.33 -15.54
N GLN A 236 -11.93 4.40 -15.29
CA GLN A 236 -12.71 5.63 -15.45
C GLN A 236 -12.25 6.76 -14.52
N TYR A 237 -11.87 6.44 -13.28
CA TYR A 237 -11.52 7.42 -12.26
C TYR A 237 -10.01 7.61 -12.14
N GLY A 238 -9.62 8.83 -11.76
CA GLY A 238 -8.25 9.18 -11.38
C GLY A 238 -8.20 9.67 -9.94
N ALA A 239 -7.09 9.44 -9.23
CA ALA A 239 -6.91 9.80 -7.83
C ALA A 239 -5.98 11.01 -7.65
N CYS A 240 -6.52 12.18 -7.33
CA CYS A 240 -5.77 13.44 -7.28
C CYS A 240 -5.49 13.91 -5.84
N CYS A 241 -4.27 14.39 -5.57
CA CYS A 241 -3.96 15.18 -4.37
C CYS A 241 -2.72 16.06 -4.57
N PHE A 242 -2.33 16.83 -3.54
CA PHE A 242 -1.08 17.59 -3.61
C PHE A 242 0.13 16.64 -3.53
N GLU A 243 1.17 17.00 -4.26
CA GLU A 243 2.42 16.25 -4.38
C GLU A 243 3.61 17.19 -4.18
N MET A 244 4.66 16.69 -3.53
CA MET A 244 5.94 17.36 -3.36
C MET A 244 7.07 16.36 -3.64
N ASP A 245 7.63 16.46 -4.83
CA ASP A 245 8.77 15.67 -5.27
C ASP A 245 10.05 16.16 -4.60
N ILE A 246 10.57 15.36 -3.65
CA ILE A 246 11.87 15.65 -3.03
C ILE A 246 12.99 15.18 -3.95
N TRP A 247 12.79 14.04 -4.60
CA TRP A 247 13.78 13.39 -5.43
C TRP A 247 13.11 12.57 -6.52
N GLU A 248 13.39 12.90 -7.78
CA GLU A 248 13.13 12.06 -8.95
C GLU A 248 14.42 12.01 -9.76
N ALA A 249 15.11 10.87 -9.78
CA ALA A 249 16.40 10.79 -10.43
C ALA A 249 16.83 9.39 -10.92
N ASN A 250 17.81 9.45 -11.82
CA ASN A 250 18.72 8.37 -12.19
C ASN A 250 20.14 8.96 -12.27
N ARG A 251 21.15 8.11 -12.55
CA ARG A 251 22.57 8.53 -12.60
C ARG A 251 22.98 9.31 -13.86
#